data_AF-A0A0P9FEB3-F1
#
_entry.id   AF-A0A0P9FEB3-F1
#
_cell.length_a   1.000
_cell.length_b   1.000
_cell.length_c   1.000
_cell.angle_alpha   90.00
_cell.angle_beta   90.00
_cell.angle_gamma   90.00
#
_symmetry.space_group_name_H-M   'P 1'
#
loop_
_entity.id
_entity.type
_entity.pdbx_description
1 polymer ?
#
loop_
_entity_poly.entity_id
_entity_poly.type
_entity_poly.pdbx_seq_one_letter_code
_entity_poly.pdbx_strand_id
1 'polypeptide(L)'
;MPRAAGGVNRPPNTAPLTFLDSPDSGLLFQLRAVYGWLERHDGSRKLSLPELEARWGDFLPSERAHFIRIALHVYCTRTDFPMLQYPTIAHLVGFDDEPTEAELEDREAGELEPSAWTRLMGSLASVRSVCPDARAARTAFGHWEHRFFASNLGITRRKLYRMSSAMHERVFERLAAAANQLAHASHLNTLPLTLLPTADTTLAYAFNAEQKPSQRFSLYLGLVENLYALYKADYLPVDAETHSDIDLETARDTVLQVDLKVREGDADRFLLAVALQNLRKHEARHAEALKPLVRALGQLTAPDKEVSATSFKGLVLFAHLSAGDQVSAVNTARGLVFEACKMDAEGEMLLDSRIMVAKLSTAVRGACFDAEGNASQTHHLDAHSLSHSARHARISPHYAERYYGTTAQRWEAERGGAAA
;
A
#
# COMPACT_ATOMS: atom_id res chain seq x y z
N MET A 1 71.55 7.55 -16.48
CA MET A 1 70.52 6.50 -16.68
C MET A 1 69.31 6.81 -15.81
N PRO A 2 68.13 7.00 -16.43
CA PRO A 2 66.87 6.64 -15.77
C PRO A 2 65.96 5.81 -16.67
N ARG A 3 65.20 4.89 -16.05
CA ARG A 3 64.22 3.97 -16.63
C ARG A 3 62.92 4.69 -16.95
N ALA A 4 62.34 4.38 -18.12
CA ALA A 4 60.96 4.72 -18.47
C ALA A 4 59.98 3.70 -17.83
N ALA A 5 58.98 4.20 -17.12
CA ALA A 5 57.85 3.41 -16.64
C ALA A 5 56.63 3.68 -17.54
N GLY A 6 56.17 2.65 -18.24
CA GLY A 6 54.95 2.67 -19.02
C GLY A 6 53.72 2.63 -18.11
N GLY A 7 52.93 3.71 -18.12
CA GLY A 7 51.63 3.79 -17.48
C GLY A 7 50.56 3.12 -18.34
N VAL A 8 50.04 1.99 -17.88
CA VAL A 8 48.84 1.35 -18.43
C VAL A 8 47.63 2.13 -17.93
N ASN A 9 46.91 2.79 -18.84
CA ASN A 9 45.61 3.39 -18.58
C ASN A 9 44.60 2.30 -18.18
N ARG A 10 44.28 2.21 -16.88
CA ARG A 10 43.08 1.50 -16.40
C ARG A 10 41.86 2.41 -16.65
N PRO A 11 40.79 1.91 -17.27
CA PRO A 11 39.54 2.67 -17.33
C PRO A 11 38.97 2.87 -15.91
N PRO A 12 38.26 3.98 -15.67
CA PRO A 12 37.79 4.35 -14.35
C PRO A 12 36.83 3.29 -13.82
N ASN A 13 37.05 2.96 -12.55
CA ASN A 13 36.19 2.19 -11.66
C ASN A 13 34.71 2.49 -11.95
N THR A 14 34.01 1.56 -12.59
CA THR A 14 32.55 1.52 -12.56
C THR A 14 32.15 1.34 -11.10
N ALA A 15 31.60 2.39 -10.50
CA ALA A 15 30.99 2.31 -9.18
C ALA A 15 30.05 1.09 -9.14
N PRO A 16 30.06 0.29 -8.06
CA PRO A 16 29.11 -0.80 -7.95
C PRO A 16 27.71 -0.20 -7.99
N LEU A 17 26.81 -0.82 -8.76
CA LEU A 17 25.39 -0.53 -8.81
C LEU A 17 24.73 -0.87 -7.45
N THR A 18 25.13 -0.16 -6.40
CA THR A 18 24.36 0.01 -5.16
C THR A 18 23.21 0.96 -5.50
N PHE A 19 22.00 0.68 -5.02
CA PHE A 19 20.73 1.35 -5.36
C PHE A 19 19.93 0.71 -6.52
N LEU A 20 19.53 -0.54 -6.32
CA LEU A 20 18.14 -0.91 -6.53
C LEU A 20 17.65 -1.31 -5.14
N ASP A 21 17.03 -0.37 -4.43
CA ASP A 21 16.38 -0.63 -3.15
C ASP A 21 15.44 -1.81 -3.33
N SER A 22 15.73 -2.92 -2.65
CA SER A 22 14.77 -4.02 -2.62
C SER A 22 13.48 -3.45 -2.01
N PRO A 23 12.31 -3.58 -2.67
CA PRO A 23 11.02 -3.19 -2.07
C PRO A 23 10.78 -3.85 -0.69
N ASP A 24 11.51 -4.92 -0.38
CA ASP A 24 11.57 -5.56 0.93
C ASP A 24 12.13 -4.71 2.06
N SER A 25 12.98 -3.73 1.75
CA SER A 25 13.53 -2.82 2.75
C SER A 25 12.44 -1.98 3.42
N GLY A 26 11.40 -1.59 2.67
CA GLY A 26 10.33 -0.73 3.16
C GLY A 26 9.43 -1.41 4.17
N LEU A 27 8.88 -2.59 3.84
CA LEU A 27 7.99 -3.31 4.77
C LEU A 27 8.76 -3.83 5.99
N LEU A 28 9.98 -4.35 5.81
CA LEU A 28 10.79 -4.79 6.95
C LEU A 28 11.16 -3.61 7.87
N PHE A 29 11.47 -2.45 7.30
CA PHE A 29 11.66 -1.22 8.08
C PHE A 29 10.39 -0.85 8.86
N GLN A 30 9.22 -0.90 8.23
CA GLN A 30 7.95 -0.64 8.92
C GLN A 30 7.73 -1.63 10.07
N LEU A 31 8.01 -2.92 9.86
CA LEU A 31 7.90 -3.94 10.89
C LEU A 31 8.78 -3.63 12.09
N ARG A 32 10.07 -3.37 11.84
CA ARG A 32 11.06 -3.01 12.87
C ARG A 32 10.62 -1.79 13.66
N ALA A 33 10.13 -0.77 12.97
CA ALA A 33 9.65 0.45 13.61
C ALA A 33 8.46 0.14 14.52
N VAL A 34 7.43 -0.55 14.02
CA VAL A 34 6.24 -0.91 14.81
C VAL A 34 6.62 -1.75 16.03
N TYR A 35 7.48 -2.77 15.86
CA TYR A 35 7.96 -3.60 16.97
C TYR A 35 8.72 -2.76 18.00
N GLY A 36 9.61 -1.86 17.58
CA GLY A 36 10.30 -0.95 18.50
C GLY A 36 9.34 0.00 19.23
N TRP A 37 8.23 0.40 18.62
CA TRP A 37 7.21 1.19 19.30
C TRP A 37 6.44 0.36 20.32
N LEU A 38 6.06 -0.87 19.96
CA LEU A 38 5.38 -1.84 20.82
C LEU A 38 6.22 -2.17 22.07
N GLU A 39 7.52 -2.43 21.91
CA GLU A 39 8.45 -2.70 23.03
C GLU A 39 8.58 -1.52 24.00
N ARG A 40 8.52 -0.27 23.50
CA ARG A 40 8.54 0.92 24.36
C ARG A 40 7.25 1.08 25.18
N HIS A 41 6.12 0.63 24.65
CA HIS A 41 4.83 0.70 25.33
C HIS A 41 4.64 -0.41 26.37
N ASP A 42 5.17 -1.60 26.13
CA ASP A 42 5.04 -2.76 27.03
C ASP A 42 6.41 -3.39 27.34
N GLY A 43 7.22 -2.68 28.14
CA GLY A 43 8.60 -3.04 28.50
C GLY A 43 8.80 -4.40 29.18
N SER A 44 7.75 -5.22 29.29
CA SER A 44 7.76 -6.54 29.91
C SER A 44 7.97 -7.70 28.92
N ARG A 45 7.81 -7.49 27.60
CA ARG A 45 7.84 -8.59 26.61
C ARG A 45 8.76 -8.30 25.42
N LYS A 46 9.78 -9.15 25.23
CA LYS A 46 10.63 -9.15 24.03
C LYS A 46 9.90 -9.86 22.89
N LEU A 47 9.67 -9.15 21.79
CA LEU A 47 9.11 -9.74 20.58
C LEU A 47 10.22 -10.52 19.84
N SER A 48 9.89 -11.66 19.23
CA SER A 48 10.87 -12.52 18.53
C SER A 48 11.23 -12.00 17.13
N LEU A 49 11.55 -10.71 17.02
CA LEU A 49 11.89 -10.07 15.75
C LEU A 49 13.06 -10.75 15.01
N PRO A 50 14.15 -11.21 15.67
CA PRO A 50 15.27 -11.83 14.94
C PRO A 50 14.90 -13.08 14.14
N GLU A 51 13.99 -13.92 14.65
CA GLU A 51 13.53 -15.13 13.95
C GLU A 51 12.69 -14.75 12.72
N LEU A 52 11.80 -13.77 12.87
CA LEU A 52 10.98 -13.24 11.78
C LEU A 52 11.85 -12.57 10.70
N GLU A 53 12.87 -11.80 11.09
CA GLU A 53 13.81 -11.18 10.15
C GLU A 53 14.61 -12.20 9.36
N ALA A 54 15.07 -13.27 10.01
CA ALA A 54 15.81 -14.35 9.35
C ALA A 54 14.97 -15.06 8.28
N ARG A 55 13.66 -15.16 8.51
CA ARG A 55 12.71 -15.82 7.60
C ARG A 55 11.94 -14.84 6.70
N TRP A 56 12.20 -13.54 6.78
CA TRP A 56 11.43 -12.52 6.07
C TRP A 56 11.40 -12.75 4.55
N GLY A 57 12.51 -13.27 4.01
CA GLY A 57 12.57 -13.62 2.59
C GLY A 57 11.64 -14.76 2.19
N ASP A 58 11.38 -15.71 3.08
CA ASP A 58 10.60 -16.92 2.76
C ASP A 58 9.14 -16.59 2.45
N PHE A 59 8.63 -15.47 2.97
CA PHE A 59 7.25 -15.03 2.80
C PHE A 59 6.96 -14.42 1.42
N LEU A 60 5.72 -14.58 0.96
CA LEU A 60 5.17 -13.85 -0.18
C LEU A 60 5.04 -12.35 0.17
N PRO A 61 5.13 -11.43 -0.82
CA PRO A 61 4.88 -10.01 -0.57
C PRO A 61 3.55 -9.70 0.11
N SER A 62 2.50 -10.48 -0.19
CA SER A 62 1.18 -10.38 0.43
C SER A 62 1.18 -10.80 1.90
N GLU A 63 1.85 -11.90 2.24
CA GLU A 63 2.05 -12.40 3.61
C GLU A 63 2.80 -11.34 4.42
N ARG A 64 3.90 -10.79 3.88
CA ARG A 64 4.67 -9.69 4.49
C ARG A 64 3.83 -8.45 4.75
N ALA A 65 3.04 -8.01 3.78
CA ALA A 65 2.11 -6.90 3.96
C ALA A 65 1.05 -7.21 5.03
N HIS A 66 0.64 -8.48 5.17
CA HIS A 66 -0.28 -8.91 6.21
C HIS A 66 0.35 -8.88 7.61
N PHE A 67 1.62 -9.26 7.76
CA PHE A 67 2.37 -9.09 9.01
C PHE A 67 2.33 -7.64 9.49
N ILE A 68 2.67 -6.68 8.61
CA ILE A 68 2.64 -5.24 8.95
C ILE A 68 1.24 -4.82 9.37
N ARG A 69 0.20 -5.29 8.67
CA ARG A 69 -1.18 -4.97 9.00
C ARG A 69 -1.55 -5.44 10.41
N ILE A 70 -1.14 -6.65 10.80
CA ILE A 70 -1.39 -7.20 12.15
C ILE A 70 -0.62 -6.38 13.19
N ALA A 71 0.67 -6.09 12.95
CA ALA A 71 1.48 -5.29 13.86
C ALA A 71 0.91 -3.88 14.07
N LEU A 72 0.52 -3.21 12.98
CA LEU A 72 -0.15 -1.91 13.04
C LEU A 72 -1.49 -1.99 13.77
N HIS A 73 -2.29 -3.03 13.53
CA HIS A 73 -3.54 -3.24 14.23
C HIS A 73 -3.32 -3.31 15.74
N VAL A 74 -2.44 -4.20 16.20
CA VAL A 74 -2.10 -4.36 17.62
C VAL A 74 -1.61 -3.04 18.24
N TYR A 75 -0.76 -2.30 17.52
CA TYR A 75 -0.31 -0.97 17.96
C TYR A 75 -1.47 0.01 18.13
N CYS A 76 -2.31 0.14 17.10
CA CYS A 76 -3.39 1.12 17.07
C CYS A 76 -4.48 0.83 18.10
N THR A 77 -4.86 -0.44 18.27
CA THR A 77 -5.95 -0.84 19.16
C THR A 77 -5.52 -1.04 20.59
N ARG A 78 -4.20 -1.09 20.86
CA ARG A 78 -3.64 -1.45 22.16
C ARG A 78 -4.15 -2.81 22.67
N THR A 79 -4.57 -3.68 21.75
CA THR A 79 -5.01 -5.04 22.09
C THR A 79 -3.84 -5.88 22.55
N ASP A 80 -4.13 -6.93 23.31
CA ASP A 80 -3.11 -7.78 23.91
C ASP A 80 -2.13 -8.33 22.85
N PHE A 81 -0.85 -8.25 23.18
CA PHE A 81 0.30 -8.57 22.33
C PHE A 81 0.57 -10.07 22.05
N PRO A 82 -0.04 -11.08 22.72
CA PRO A 82 0.21 -12.50 22.42
C PRO A 82 0.00 -12.86 20.95
N MET A 83 -0.82 -12.07 20.23
CA MET A 83 -1.02 -12.23 18.79
C MET A 83 0.24 -11.99 17.95
N LEU A 84 1.32 -11.41 18.52
CA LEU A 84 2.54 -11.06 17.79
C LEU A 84 3.69 -12.07 17.92
N GLN A 85 3.44 -13.22 18.53
CA GLN A 85 4.42 -14.31 18.51
C GLN A 85 4.60 -14.84 17.09
N TYR A 86 5.85 -15.10 16.69
CA TYR A 86 6.17 -15.56 15.33
C TYR A 86 5.31 -16.75 14.87
N PRO A 87 5.15 -17.85 15.64
CA PRO A 87 4.33 -18.98 15.22
C PRO A 87 2.86 -18.60 14.99
N THR A 88 2.32 -17.73 15.85
CA THR A 88 0.93 -17.27 15.75
C THR A 88 0.71 -16.43 14.51
N ILE A 89 1.60 -15.47 14.22
CA ILE A 89 1.43 -14.65 13.01
C ILE A 89 1.69 -15.46 11.75
N ALA A 90 2.71 -16.33 11.74
CA ALA A 90 3.00 -17.22 10.62
C ALA A 90 1.75 -18.04 10.24
N HIS A 91 1.09 -18.62 11.24
CA HIS A 91 -0.20 -19.31 11.05
C HIS A 91 -1.28 -18.39 10.47
N LEU A 92 -1.45 -17.20 11.04
CA LEU A 92 -2.47 -16.24 10.59
C LEU A 92 -2.26 -15.75 9.15
N VAL A 93 -1.03 -15.68 8.67
CA VAL A 93 -0.74 -15.31 7.28
C VAL A 93 -0.76 -16.50 6.32
N GLY A 94 -1.03 -17.72 6.80
CA GLY A 94 -1.09 -18.94 5.99
C GLY A 94 0.28 -19.56 5.70
N PHE A 95 1.26 -19.34 6.57
CA PHE A 95 2.62 -19.86 6.48
C PHE A 95 2.81 -21.04 7.46
N ASP A 96 2.00 -22.09 7.29
CA ASP A 96 2.08 -23.31 8.09
C ASP A 96 2.61 -24.50 7.28
N ASP A 97 3.32 -25.41 7.97
CA ASP A 97 3.71 -26.75 7.53
C ASP A 97 4.17 -26.81 6.06
N GLU A 98 5.18 -26.01 5.73
CA GLU A 98 5.75 -26.00 4.38
C GLU A 98 6.45 -27.33 4.08
N PRO A 99 6.14 -27.96 2.93
CA PRO A 99 6.93 -29.07 2.46
C PRO A 99 8.38 -28.62 2.23
N THR A 100 9.30 -29.50 2.58
CA THR A 100 10.72 -29.37 2.24
C THR A 100 10.90 -29.33 0.73
N GLU A 101 12.05 -28.82 0.26
CA GLU A 101 12.33 -28.82 -1.18
C GLU A 101 12.37 -30.24 -1.76
N ALA A 102 12.86 -31.21 -1.00
CA ALA A 102 12.84 -32.62 -1.41
C ALA A 102 11.40 -33.14 -1.59
N GLU A 103 10.50 -32.85 -0.65
CA GLU A 103 9.09 -33.26 -0.77
C GLU A 103 8.38 -32.58 -1.94
N LEU A 104 8.74 -31.34 -2.28
CA LEU A 104 8.23 -30.68 -3.48
C LEU A 104 8.76 -31.32 -4.76
N GLU A 105 10.06 -31.62 -4.82
CA GLU A 105 10.66 -32.30 -5.98
C GLU A 105 10.06 -33.70 -6.21
N ASP A 106 9.85 -34.47 -5.15
CA ASP A 106 9.22 -35.79 -5.22
C ASP A 106 7.78 -35.73 -5.71
N ARG A 107 7.02 -34.69 -5.31
CA ARG A 107 5.65 -34.46 -5.79
C ARG A 107 5.64 -34.09 -7.27
N GLU A 108 6.50 -33.16 -7.69
CA GLU A 108 6.61 -32.71 -9.08
C GLU A 108 7.03 -33.84 -10.02
N ALA A 109 7.87 -34.77 -9.56
CA ALA A 109 8.30 -35.94 -10.36
C ALA A 109 7.15 -36.92 -10.67
N GLY A 110 6.08 -36.92 -9.87
CA GLY A 110 4.91 -37.78 -10.06
C GLY A 110 3.79 -37.17 -10.91
N GLU A 111 3.88 -35.89 -11.29
CA GLU A 111 2.82 -35.19 -12.03
C GLU A 111 2.89 -35.48 -13.54
N LEU A 112 1.72 -35.72 -14.15
CA LEU A 112 1.59 -35.90 -15.61
C LEU A 112 1.71 -34.59 -16.38
N GLU A 113 1.30 -33.49 -15.76
CA GLU A 113 1.37 -32.13 -16.32
C GLU A 113 2.63 -31.42 -15.79
N PRO A 114 3.22 -30.49 -16.58
CA PRO A 114 4.37 -29.73 -16.12
C PRO A 114 4.05 -28.93 -14.85
N SER A 115 4.86 -29.13 -13.81
CA SER A 115 4.73 -28.38 -12.55
C SER A 115 4.79 -26.87 -12.77
N ALA A 116 4.22 -26.09 -11.84
CA ALA A 116 4.28 -24.63 -11.88
C ALA A 116 5.73 -24.12 -11.94
N TRP A 117 6.66 -24.79 -11.25
CA TRP A 117 8.08 -24.49 -11.32
C TRP A 117 8.66 -24.74 -12.72
N THR A 118 8.33 -25.88 -13.33
CA THR A 118 8.77 -26.20 -14.70
C THR A 118 8.28 -25.16 -15.72
N ARG A 119 7.01 -24.76 -15.62
CA ARG A 119 6.41 -23.70 -16.46
C ARG A 119 7.08 -22.34 -16.22
N LEU A 120 7.43 -22.02 -14.98
CA LEU A 120 8.18 -20.81 -14.64
C LEU A 120 9.55 -20.79 -15.32
N MET A 121 10.29 -21.91 -15.25
CA MET A 121 11.60 -22.03 -15.90
C MET A 121 11.50 -21.92 -17.43
N GLY A 122 10.44 -22.46 -18.04
CA GLY A 122 10.15 -22.26 -19.48
C GLY A 122 9.87 -20.80 -19.83
N SER A 123 9.12 -20.09 -18.98
CA SER A 123 8.86 -18.65 -19.13
C SER A 123 10.16 -17.84 -19.04
N LEU A 124 11.04 -18.19 -18.10
CA LEU A 124 12.37 -17.58 -17.94
C LEU A 124 13.26 -17.81 -19.18
N ALA A 125 13.27 -19.03 -19.72
CA ALA A 125 14.01 -19.35 -20.93
C ALA A 125 13.54 -18.47 -22.12
N SER A 126 12.25 -18.16 -22.17
CA SER A 126 11.67 -17.23 -23.16
C SER A 126 12.12 -15.78 -22.97
N VAL A 127 12.26 -15.32 -21.72
CA VAL A 127 12.87 -13.99 -21.44
C VAL A 127 14.34 -13.98 -21.84
N ARG A 128 15.09 -15.06 -21.54
CA ARG A 128 16.51 -15.17 -21.89
C ARG A 128 16.74 -15.16 -23.41
N SER A 129 15.88 -15.82 -24.19
CA SER A 129 16.06 -15.94 -25.65
C SER A 129 15.92 -14.61 -26.40
N VAL A 130 15.21 -13.65 -25.83
CA VAL A 130 15.03 -12.30 -26.40
C VAL A 130 16.03 -11.27 -25.86
N CYS A 131 16.87 -11.64 -24.89
CA CYS A 131 17.89 -10.76 -24.37
C CYS A 131 19.02 -10.51 -25.39
N PRO A 132 19.53 -9.27 -25.54
CA PRO A 132 20.63 -8.99 -26.44
C PRO A 132 21.88 -9.82 -26.12
N ASP A 133 22.56 -10.33 -27.16
CA ASP A 133 23.76 -11.16 -27.00
C ASP A 133 25.03 -10.36 -26.65
N ALA A 134 24.89 -9.06 -26.36
CA ALA A 134 26.00 -8.25 -25.88
C ALA A 134 26.48 -8.74 -24.50
N ARG A 135 27.81 -8.81 -24.28
CA ARG A 135 28.38 -9.26 -23.00
C ARG A 135 27.80 -8.53 -21.79
N ALA A 136 27.64 -7.20 -21.89
CA ALA A 136 27.05 -6.39 -20.82
C ALA A 136 25.60 -6.76 -20.53
N ALA A 137 24.79 -7.02 -21.55
CA ALA A 137 23.40 -7.46 -21.41
C ALA A 137 23.32 -8.85 -20.78
N ARG A 138 24.16 -9.81 -21.20
CA ARG A 138 24.23 -11.14 -20.58
C ARG A 138 24.61 -11.08 -19.10
N THR A 139 25.60 -10.26 -18.74
CA THR A 139 26.00 -10.07 -17.33
C THR A 139 24.86 -9.44 -16.53
N ALA A 140 24.21 -8.39 -17.04
CA ALA A 140 23.08 -7.75 -16.39
C ALA A 140 21.89 -8.71 -16.21
N PHE A 141 21.57 -9.52 -17.22
CA PHE A 141 20.55 -10.56 -17.15
C PHE A 141 20.90 -11.63 -16.12
N GLY A 142 22.14 -12.12 -16.10
CA GLY A 142 22.58 -13.10 -15.11
C GLY A 142 22.47 -12.58 -13.67
N HIS A 143 22.75 -11.30 -13.43
CA HIS A 143 22.53 -10.68 -12.12
C HIS A 143 21.04 -10.57 -11.76
N TRP A 144 20.19 -10.19 -12.72
CA TRP A 144 18.75 -10.14 -12.52
C TRP A 144 18.19 -11.53 -12.23
N GLU A 145 18.52 -12.53 -13.05
CA GLU A 145 18.07 -13.92 -12.91
C GLU A 145 18.50 -14.50 -11.55
N HIS A 146 19.76 -14.29 -11.17
CA HIS A 146 20.24 -14.69 -9.86
C HIS A 146 19.41 -14.04 -8.73
N ARG A 147 19.09 -12.75 -8.80
CA ARG A 147 18.23 -12.11 -7.79
C ARG A 147 16.78 -12.58 -7.84
N PHE A 148 16.29 -12.96 -9.02
CA PHE A 148 14.93 -13.42 -9.21
C PHE A 148 14.70 -14.81 -8.59
N PHE A 149 15.75 -15.64 -8.46
CA PHE A 149 15.63 -17.03 -7.95
C PHE A 149 16.54 -17.41 -6.76
N ALA A 150 17.75 -16.86 -6.66
CA ALA A 150 18.81 -17.44 -5.83
C ALA A 150 18.80 -16.96 -4.37
N SER A 151 17.94 -16.02 -4.01
CA SER A 151 17.74 -15.62 -2.62
C SER A 151 16.40 -16.13 -2.12
N ASN A 152 16.27 -16.29 -0.81
CA ASN A 152 14.95 -16.45 -0.19
C ASN A 152 14.01 -15.30 -0.58
N LEU A 153 14.53 -14.09 -0.86
CA LEU A 153 13.76 -12.95 -1.39
C LEU A 153 13.24 -13.17 -2.84
N GLY A 154 13.82 -14.10 -3.60
CA GLY A 154 13.38 -14.47 -4.95
C GLY A 154 12.10 -15.30 -5.00
N ILE A 155 11.75 -15.79 -6.19
CA ILE A 155 10.72 -16.82 -6.38
C ILE A 155 11.35 -18.18 -6.10
N THR A 156 10.78 -18.91 -5.14
CA THR A 156 11.17 -20.27 -4.76
C THR A 156 10.04 -21.24 -5.08
N ARG A 157 10.31 -22.56 -5.12
CA ARG A 157 9.26 -23.57 -5.28
C ARG A 157 8.23 -23.48 -4.18
N ARG A 158 8.66 -23.29 -2.93
CA ARG A 158 7.76 -23.13 -1.78
C ARG A 158 6.81 -21.94 -1.93
N LYS A 159 7.30 -20.81 -2.44
CA LYS A 159 6.45 -19.64 -2.71
C LYS A 159 5.42 -19.96 -3.77
N LEU A 160 5.81 -20.61 -4.88
CA LEU A 160 4.85 -21.04 -5.89
C LEU A 160 3.84 -22.03 -5.33
N TYR A 161 4.26 -23.00 -4.52
CA TYR A 161 3.37 -24.00 -3.92
C TYR A 161 2.24 -23.35 -3.10
N ARG A 162 2.51 -22.25 -2.40
CA ARG A 162 1.50 -21.52 -1.61
C ARG A 162 0.58 -20.62 -2.45
N MET A 163 0.88 -20.43 -3.72
CA MET A 163 0.06 -19.62 -4.62
C MET A 163 -1.03 -20.46 -5.28
N SER A 164 -2.17 -19.83 -5.57
CA SER A 164 -3.20 -20.48 -6.39
C SER A 164 -2.73 -20.61 -7.85
N SER A 165 -3.34 -21.54 -8.58
CA SER A 165 -3.07 -21.72 -10.02
C SER A 165 -3.32 -20.44 -10.82
N ALA A 166 -4.35 -19.67 -10.45
CA ALA A 166 -4.63 -18.39 -11.10
C ALA A 166 -3.50 -17.37 -10.86
N MET A 167 -2.92 -17.33 -9.64
CA MET A 167 -1.74 -16.50 -9.38
C MET A 167 -0.51 -16.98 -10.19
N HIS A 168 -0.33 -18.28 -10.41
CA HIS A 168 0.75 -18.78 -11.29
C HIS A 168 0.62 -18.23 -12.71
N GLU A 169 -0.60 -18.27 -13.28
CA GLU A 169 -0.83 -17.71 -14.62
C GLU A 169 -0.47 -16.22 -14.69
N ARG A 170 -0.78 -15.44 -13.66
CA ARG A 170 -0.39 -14.02 -13.60
C ARG A 170 1.12 -13.79 -13.53
N VAL A 171 1.87 -14.68 -12.88
CA VAL A 171 3.34 -14.66 -12.90
C VAL A 171 3.85 -14.90 -14.32
N PHE A 172 3.31 -15.91 -15.01
CA PHE A 172 3.71 -16.25 -16.37
C PHE A 172 3.37 -15.14 -17.36
N GLU A 173 2.16 -14.57 -17.28
CA GLU A 173 1.74 -13.40 -18.07
C GLU A 173 2.69 -12.23 -17.87
N ARG A 174 3.12 -11.96 -16.63
CA ARG A 174 4.05 -10.87 -16.31
C ARG A 174 5.43 -11.08 -16.92
N LEU A 175 5.96 -12.30 -16.90
CA LEU A 175 7.23 -12.65 -17.53
C LEU A 175 7.14 -12.61 -19.06
N ALA A 176 6.04 -13.09 -19.64
CA ALA A 176 5.79 -12.99 -21.08
C ALA A 176 5.71 -11.53 -21.54
N ALA A 177 5.05 -10.66 -20.77
CA ALA A 177 5.02 -9.22 -21.03
C ALA A 177 6.43 -8.60 -20.98
N ALA A 178 7.27 -9.00 -20.02
CA ALA A 178 8.66 -8.55 -19.95
C ALA A 178 9.49 -9.01 -21.17
N ALA A 179 9.34 -10.27 -21.59
CA ALA A 179 9.98 -10.79 -22.80
C ALA A 179 9.55 -10.00 -24.06
N ASN A 180 8.25 -9.72 -24.20
CA ASN A 180 7.74 -8.92 -25.31
C ASN A 180 8.34 -7.51 -25.28
N GLN A 181 8.37 -6.83 -24.13
CA GLN A 181 8.97 -5.51 -24.01
C GLN A 181 10.47 -5.50 -24.37
N LEU A 182 11.22 -6.52 -23.93
CA LEU A 182 12.63 -6.68 -24.30
C LEU A 182 12.83 -6.93 -25.80
N ALA A 183 11.97 -7.73 -26.42
CA ALA A 183 12.03 -7.97 -27.86
C ALA A 183 11.82 -6.68 -28.66
N HIS A 184 10.91 -5.79 -28.22
CA HIS A 184 10.73 -4.46 -28.84
C HIS A 184 11.92 -3.52 -28.57
N ALA A 185 12.57 -3.66 -27.42
CA ALA A 185 13.76 -2.91 -27.04
C ALA A 185 15.08 -3.49 -27.60
N SER A 186 15.03 -4.57 -28.38
CA SER A 186 16.21 -5.32 -28.88
C SER A 186 17.16 -4.51 -29.76
N HIS A 187 16.70 -3.37 -30.29
CA HIS A 187 17.53 -2.40 -31.01
C HIS A 187 18.56 -1.69 -30.10
N LEU A 188 18.40 -1.78 -28.77
CA LEU A 188 19.34 -1.23 -27.81
C LEU A 188 20.44 -2.26 -27.49
N ASN A 189 21.71 -1.87 -27.64
CA ASN A 189 22.88 -2.70 -27.29
C ASN A 189 23.05 -2.91 -25.76
N THR A 190 22.13 -2.39 -24.96
CA THR A 190 22.14 -2.43 -23.49
C THR A 190 20.82 -3.00 -23.00
N LEU A 191 20.87 -3.88 -21.99
CA LEU A 191 19.67 -4.41 -21.35
C LEU A 191 19.06 -3.33 -20.42
N PRO A 192 17.87 -2.79 -20.72
CA PRO A 192 17.19 -1.90 -19.80
C PRO A 192 16.64 -2.72 -18.63
N LEU A 193 17.37 -2.77 -17.51
CA LEU A 193 16.95 -3.49 -16.30
C LEU A 193 15.56 -3.08 -15.78
N THR A 194 15.10 -1.87 -16.13
CA THR A 194 13.76 -1.38 -15.81
C THR A 194 12.62 -2.15 -16.50
N LEU A 195 12.91 -2.88 -17.58
CA LEU A 195 11.91 -3.73 -18.26
C LEU A 195 11.79 -5.12 -17.62
N LEU A 196 12.75 -5.50 -16.77
CA LEU A 196 12.73 -6.79 -16.08
C LEU A 196 12.11 -6.60 -14.68
N PRO A 197 10.99 -7.30 -14.38
CA PRO A 197 10.36 -7.16 -13.07
C PRO A 197 11.19 -7.86 -12.00
N THR A 198 11.12 -7.40 -10.76
CA THR A 198 11.67 -8.14 -9.61
C THR A 198 10.76 -9.30 -9.23
N ALA A 199 11.27 -10.25 -8.45
CA ALA A 199 10.45 -11.34 -7.89
C ALA A 199 9.26 -10.78 -7.10
N ASP A 200 9.51 -9.83 -6.19
CA ASP A 200 8.44 -9.24 -5.37
C ASP A 200 7.39 -8.49 -6.18
N THR A 201 7.79 -7.69 -7.16
CA THR A 201 6.82 -6.98 -7.99
C THR A 201 5.99 -7.94 -8.84
N THR A 202 6.57 -9.07 -9.24
CA THR A 202 5.87 -10.13 -9.98
C THR A 202 4.88 -10.87 -9.08
N LEU A 203 5.30 -11.30 -7.89
CA LEU A 203 4.45 -11.99 -6.93
C LEU A 203 3.35 -11.08 -6.38
N ALA A 204 3.66 -9.82 -6.09
CA ALA A 204 2.68 -8.82 -5.66
C ALA A 204 1.67 -8.51 -6.77
N TYR A 205 2.12 -8.40 -8.02
CA TYR A 205 1.24 -8.26 -9.17
C TYR A 205 0.26 -9.45 -9.28
N ALA A 206 0.78 -10.67 -9.21
CA ALA A 206 -0.03 -11.88 -9.29
C ALA A 206 -1.09 -11.94 -8.17
N PHE A 207 -0.69 -11.67 -6.93
CA PHE A 207 -1.62 -11.63 -5.80
C PHE A 207 -2.69 -10.55 -5.99
N ASN A 208 -2.28 -9.34 -6.36
CA ASN A 208 -3.21 -8.22 -6.55
C ASN A 208 -4.20 -8.47 -7.69
N ALA A 209 -3.78 -9.13 -8.77
CA ALA A 209 -4.65 -9.47 -9.89
C ALA A 209 -5.77 -10.44 -9.47
N GLU A 210 -5.47 -11.37 -8.56
CA GLU A 210 -6.44 -12.36 -8.07
C GLU A 210 -7.31 -11.85 -6.91
N GLN A 211 -6.93 -10.74 -6.27
CA GLN A 211 -7.76 -10.13 -5.24
C GLN A 211 -9.05 -9.55 -5.82
N LYS A 212 -10.18 -9.96 -5.23
CA LYS A 212 -11.49 -9.38 -5.51
C LYS A 212 -11.54 -7.94 -5.00
N PRO A 213 -12.30 -7.04 -5.65
CA PRO A 213 -12.50 -5.67 -5.15
C PRO A 213 -12.98 -5.61 -3.70
N SER A 214 -13.85 -6.54 -3.29
CA SER A 214 -14.32 -6.65 -1.90
C SER A 214 -13.19 -6.94 -0.92
N GLN A 215 -12.24 -7.81 -1.26
CA GLN A 215 -11.09 -8.12 -0.41
C GLN A 215 -10.16 -6.90 -0.26
N ARG A 216 -9.87 -6.20 -1.38
CA ARG A 216 -9.09 -4.95 -1.34
C ARG A 216 -9.78 -3.89 -0.49
N PHE A 217 -11.10 -3.78 -0.62
CA PHE A 217 -11.89 -2.85 0.17
C PHE A 217 -11.86 -3.19 1.67
N SER A 218 -12.00 -4.47 2.04
CA SER A 218 -11.87 -4.90 3.44
C SER A 218 -10.49 -4.60 4.01
N LEU A 219 -9.42 -4.73 3.22
CA LEU A 219 -8.07 -4.33 3.64
C LEU A 219 -7.98 -2.81 3.86
N TYR A 220 -8.52 -2.01 2.94
CA TYR A 220 -8.59 -0.56 3.08
C TYR A 220 -9.35 -0.15 4.33
N LEU A 221 -10.53 -0.75 4.57
CA LEU A 221 -11.36 -0.49 5.73
C LEU A 221 -10.65 -0.80 7.05
N GLY A 222 -10.02 -1.98 7.16
CA GLY A 222 -9.28 -2.34 8.37
C GLY A 222 -8.17 -1.35 8.70
N LEU A 223 -7.54 -0.73 7.69
CA LEU A 223 -6.56 0.34 7.90
C LEU A 223 -7.20 1.63 8.41
N VAL A 224 -8.37 2.01 7.89
CA VAL A 224 -9.13 3.16 8.40
C VAL A 224 -9.60 2.93 9.83
N GLU A 225 -10.01 1.71 10.17
CA GLU A 225 -10.38 1.32 11.54
C GLU A 225 -9.19 1.37 12.49
N ASN A 226 -8.02 0.91 12.06
CA ASN A 226 -6.78 1.04 12.83
C ASN A 226 -6.46 2.50 13.12
N LEU A 227 -6.55 3.37 12.11
CA LEU A 227 -6.35 4.80 12.31
C LEU A 227 -7.34 5.39 13.31
N TYR A 228 -8.62 5.04 13.18
CA TYR A 228 -9.64 5.47 14.14
C TYR A 228 -9.32 4.98 15.56
N ALA A 229 -8.90 3.72 15.71
CA ALA A 229 -8.49 3.16 16.99
C ALA A 229 -7.30 3.92 17.58
N LEU A 230 -6.31 4.30 16.78
CA LEU A 230 -5.16 5.10 17.23
C LEU A 230 -5.58 6.47 17.78
N TYR A 231 -6.50 7.16 17.11
CA TYR A 231 -7.02 8.46 17.59
C TYR A 231 -7.88 8.30 18.84
N LYS A 232 -8.54 7.16 18.99
CA LYS A 232 -9.33 6.82 20.19
C LYS A 232 -8.44 6.41 21.36
N ALA A 233 -7.31 5.76 21.08
CA ALA A 233 -6.45 5.10 22.06
C ALA A 233 -6.03 6.07 23.17
N ASP A 234 -6.22 5.60 24.40
CA ASP A 234 -6.11 6.41 25.60
C ASP A 234 -4.68 6.87 25.86
N TYR A 235 -4.56 8.15 26.18
CA TYR A 235 -3.57 8.63 27.12
C TYR A 235 -3.78 7.86 28.43
N LEU A 236 -2.70 7.28 28.97
CA LEU A 236 -2.66 6.68 30.30
C LEU A 236 -3.42 7.56 31.31
N PRO A 237 -4.31 7.00 32.14
CA PRO A 237 -4.80 7.70 33.31
C PRO A 237 -3.62 7.81 34.28
N VAL A 238 -3.02 9.00 34.34
CA VAL A 238 -2.38 9.42 35.58
C VAL A 238 -3.57 9.68 36.52
N ASP A 239 -3.82 8.73 37.41
CA ASP A 239 -4.83 8.74 38.47
C ASP A 239 -6.29 8.46 38.03
N ALA A 240 -6.60 7.16 37.92
CA ALA A 240 -7.93 6.60 37.61
C ALA A 240 -9.03 6.87 38.68
N GLU A 241 -8.77 7.67 39.71
CA GLU A 241 -9.74 7.96 40.77
C GLU A 241 -10.37 9.36 40.70
N THR A 242 -9.92 10.27 39.83
CA THR A 242 -10.41 11.67 39.83
C THR A 242 -10.91 12.25 38.51
N HIS A 243 -10.83 11.53 37.40
CA HIS A 243 -11.30 12.09 36.13
C HIS A 243 -12.76 11.69 35.84
N SER A 244 -13.66 12.59 36.27
CA SER A 244 -14.91 12.83 35.54
C SER A 244 -14.58 12.99 34.07
N ASP A 245 -15.40 12.42 33.19
CA ASP A 245 -15.41 12.69 31.75
C ASP A 245 -15.10 14.18 31.50
N ILE A 246 -13.87 14.51 31.11
CA ILE A 246 -13.56 15.83 30.59
C ILE A 246 -14.38 15.91 29.30
N ASP A 247 -15.48 16.65 29.35
CA ASP A 247 -16.32 16.79 28.18
C ASP A 247 -15.57 17.56 27.08
N LEU A 248 -16.07 17.43 25.86
CA LEU A 248 -15.46 18.07 24.69
C LEU A 248 -15.35 19.61 24.85
N GLU A 249 -16.24 20.21 25.64
CA GLU A 249 -16.31 21.65 25.89
C GLU A 249 -15.14 22.09 26.77
N THR A 250 -14.84 21.33 27.82
CA THR A 250 -13.68 21.52 28.71
C THR A 250 -12.36 21.39 27.96
N ALA A 251 -12.26 20.43 27.02
CA ALA A 251 -11.08 20.30 26.16
C ALA A 251 -10.91 21.51 25.21
N ARG A 252 -12.02 22.06 24.68
CA ARG A 252 -12.00 23.29 23.86
C ARG A 252 -11.58 24.51 24.66
N ASP A 253 -12.12 24.66 25.86
CA ASP A 253 -11.78 25.76 26.77
C ASP A 253 -10.31 25.72 27.18
N THR A 254 -9.77 24.52 27.41
CA THR A 254 -8.34 24.33 27.67
C THR A 254 -7.49 24.83 26.51
N VAL A 255 -7.85 24.51 25.26
CA VAL A 255 -7.14 25.03 24.07
C VAL A 255 -7.21 26.55 24.00
N LEU A 256 -8.38 27.15 24.22
CA LEU A 256 -8.56 28.60 24.18
C LEU A 256 -7.74 29.31 25.25
N GLN A 257 -7.74 28.80 26.48
CA GLN A 257 -6.95 29.37 27.57
C GLN A 257 -5.45 29.27 27.34
N VAL A 258 -4.97 28.13 26.81
CA VAL A 258 -3.55 27.96 26.50
C VAL A 258 -3.13 28.84 25.32
N ASP A 259 -3.95 28.99 24.27
CA ASP A 259 -3.67 29.88 23.14
C ASP A 259 -3.55 31.35 23.59
N LEU A 260 -4.43 31.81 24.48
CA LEU A 260 -4.35 33.14 25.07
C LEU A 260 -3.02 33.35 25.82
N LYS A 261 -2.65 32.42 26.70
CA LYS A 261 -1.38 32.48 27.44
C LYS A 261 -0.16 32.46 26.52
N VAL A 262 -0.19 31.68 25.43
CA VAL A 262 0.90 31.67 24.44
C VAL A 262 1.04 33.02 23.74
N ARG A 263 -0.08 33.69 23.41
CA ARG A 263 -0.06 35.04 22.80
C ARG A 263 0.43 36.12 23.75
N GLU A 264 0.14 35.96 25.04
CA GLU A 264 0.60 36.86 26.11
C GLU A 264 2.08 36.62 26.48
N GLY A 265 2.67 35.50 26.04
CA GLY A 265 4.05 35.12 26.33
C GLY A 265 4.22 34.30 27.61
N ASP A 266 3.11 33.90 28.25
CA ASP A 266 3.04 33.23 29.54
C ASP A 266 3.00 31.69 29.44
N ALA A 267 2.92 31.13 28.23
CA ALA A 267 2.95 29.70 27.99
C ALA A 267 3.78 29.33 26.75
N ASP A 268 4.36 28.13 26.76
CA ASP A 268 5.06 27.56 25.62
C ASP A 268 4.05 27.05 24.56
N ARG A 269 4.38 27.24 23.28
CA ARG A 269 3.68 26.62 22.14
C ARG A 269 3.57 25.11 22.26
N PHE A 270 4.49 24.46 22.97
CA PHE A 270 4.40 23.05 23.30
C PHE A 270 3.09 22.71 24.04
N LEU A 271 2.69 23.52 25.03
CA LEU A 271 1.45 23.30 25.78
C LEU A 271 0.21 23.43 24.90
N LEU A 272 0.22 24.37 23.95
CA LEU A 272 -0.86 24.52 22.97
C LEU A 272 -0.96 23.29 22.05
N ALA A 273 0.17 22.74 21.63
CA ALA A 273 0.20 21.52 20.82
C ALA A 273 -0.38 20.31 21.59
N VAL A 274 -0.04 20.17 22.87
CA VAL A 274 -0.60 19.13 23.75
C VAL A 274 -2.11 19.31 23.90
N ALA A 275 -2.58 20.53 24.18
CA ALA A 275 -4.01 20.82 24.31
C ALA A 275 -4.79 20.53 23.02
N LEU A 276 -4.25 20.92 21.86
CA LEU A 276 -4.84 20.63 20.54
C LEU A 276 -4.87 19.12 20.26
N GLN A 277 -3.82 18.39 20.62
CA GLN A 277 -3.77 16.94 20.48
C GLN A 277 -4.85 16.25 21.33
N ASN A 278 -5.04 16.71 22.57
CA ASN A 278 -6.08 16.21 23.46
C ASN A 278 -7.48 16.49 22.89
N LEU A 279 -7.73 17.71 22.43
CA LEU A 279 -9.00 18.06 21.78
C LEU A 279 -9.27 17.14 20.59
N ARG A 280 -8.29 16.88 19.71
CA ARG A 280 -8.44 15.97 18.56
C ARG A 280 -8.78 14.54 18.97
N LYS A 281 -8.10 14.01 20.01
CA LYS A 281 -8.40 12.66 20.54
C LYS A 281 -9.81 12.61 21.13
N HIS A 282 -10.25 13.65 21.85
CA HIS A 282 -11.63 13.75 22.33
C HIS A 282 -12.65 13.87 21.18
N GLU A 283 -12.39 14.69 20.17
CA GLU A 283 -13.22 14.78 18.96
C GLU A 283 -13.33 13.43 18.24
N ALA A 284 -12.29 12.59 18.29
CA ALA A 284 -12.32 11.24 17.75
C ALA A 284 -13.04 10.22 18.65
N ARG A 285 -13.01 10.37 19.99
CA ARG A 285 -13.78 9.53 20.94
C ARG A 285 -15.29 9.80 20.86
N HIS A 286 -15.69 11.08 20.84
CA HIS A 286 -17.08 11.49 20.63
C HIS A 286 -17.49 11.37 19.15
N ALA A 287 -16.49 11.45 18.27
CA ALA A 287 -16.41 10.86 16.95
C ALA A 287 -17.35 11.37 15.86
N GLU A 288 -17.87 12.58 15.95
CA GLU A 288 -18.65 13.15 14.85
C GLU A 288 -17.88 13.19 13.52
N ALA A 289 -16.57 13.39 13.53
CA ALA A 289 -15.78 13.56 12.30
C ALA A 289 -15.39 12.23 11.60
N LEU A 290 -15.11 11.17 12.37
CA LEU A 290 -14.60 9.90 11.83
C LEU A 290 -15.59 8.73 11.90
N LYS A 291 -16.55 8.72 12.85
CA LYS A 291 -17.58 7.66 12.91
C LYS A 291 -18.42 7.59 11.65
N PRO A 292 -18.85 8.67 10.99
CA PRO A 292 -19.64 8.55 9.77
C PRO A 292 -18.87 7.83 8.66
N LEU A 293 -17.56 8.09 8.52
CA LEU A 293 -16.73 7.40 7.55
C LEU A 293 -16.51 5.93 7.94
N VAL A 294 -16.09 5.64 9.17
CA VAL A 294 -15.87 4.26 9.64
C VAL A 294 -17.16 3.44 9.63
N ARG A 295 -18.28 4.01 10.10
CA ARG A 295 -19.61 3.37 10.10
C ARG A 295 -20.13 3.21 8.67
N ALA A 296 -20.03 4.25 7.83
CA ALA A 296 -20.41 4.13 6.44
C ALA A 296 -19.55 3.09 5.73
N LEU A 297 -18.27 2.94 6.05
CA LEU A 297 -17.41 1.93 5.46
C LEU A 297 -17.66 0.51 6.03
N GLY A 298 -17.90 0.36 7.32
CA GLY A 298 -18.19 -0.92 7.99
C GLY A 298 -19.60 -1.46 7.74
N GLN A 299 -20.57 -0.60 7.44
CA GLN A 299 -21.88 -1.02 6.93
C GLN A 299 -21.80 -1.62 5.51
N LEU A 300 -20.70 -1.42 4.78
CA LEU A 300 -20.48 -1.95 3.42
C LEU A 300 -19.97 -3.40 3.41
N THR A 301 -19.71 -3.98 4.59
CA THR A 301 -19.30 -5.38 4.75
C THR A 301 -20.39 -6.27 5.37
N ALA A 302 -21.54 -5.70 5.73
CA ALA A 302 -22.67 -6.45 6.24
C ALA A 302 -23.45 -7.09 5.07
N PRO A 303 -23.58 -8.42 5.01
CA PRO A 303 -24.52 -9.05 4.10
C PRO A 303 -25.94 -8.73 4.59
N ASP A 304 -26.71 -8.08 3.73
CA ASP A 304 -28.15 -7.82 3.89
C ASP A 304 -28.57 -6.99 5.12
N LYS A 305 -28.84 -5.70 4.86
CA LYS A 305 -30.09 -5.05 5.30
C LYS A 305 -30.31 -3.77 4.50
N GLU A 306 -31.53 -3.62 4.01
CA GLU A 306 -32.05 -2.49 3.24
C GLU A 306 -31.58 -1.14 3.79
N VAL A 307 -30.59 -0.53 3.14
CA VAL A 307 -30.23 0.88 3.39
C VAL A 307 -30.49 1.65 2.10
N SER A 308 -31.45 2.55 2.21
CA SER A 308 -31.96 3.50 1.20
C SER A 308 -30.89 4.06 0.24
N ALA A 309 -31.28 4.16 -1.04
CA ALA A 309 -30.47 4.48 -2.23
C ALA A 309 -29.75 5.84 -2.25
N THR A 310 -29.78 6.63 -1.17
CA THR A 310 -29.14 7.96 -1.08
C THR A 310 -27.87 7.99 -0.20
N SER A 311 -27.50 6.89 0.45
CA SER A 311 -26.34 6.82 1.37
C SER A 311 -25.05 6.28 0.71
N PHE A 312 -25.06 6.08 -0.60
CA PHE A 312 -24.26 5.09 -1.29
C PHE A 312 -23.18 5.73 -2.20
N LYS A 313 -21.98 6.00 -1.67
CA LYS A 313 -20.85 6.52 -2.48
C LYS A 313 -19.50 5.83 -2.24
N GLY A 314 -19.12 5.43 -1.02
CA GLY A 314 -17.75 4.96 -0.71
C GLY A 314 -17.28 3.68 -1.41
N LEU A 315 -17.96 2.54 -1.19
CA LEU A 315 -17.61 1.25 -1.83
C LEU A 315 -17.89 1.28 -3.32
N VAL A 316 -18.95 1.97 -3.76
CA VAL A 316 -19.21 2.15 -5.19
C VAL A 316 -18.04 2.87 -5.83
N LEU A 317 -17.63 4.02 -5.31
CA LEU A 317 -16.46 4.73 -5.84
C LEU A 317 -15.21 3.85 -5.81
N PHE A 318 -14.94 3.14 -4.71
CA PHE A 318 -13.78 2.24 -4.60
C PHE A 318 -13.84 1.08 -5.61
N ALA A 319 -15.00 0.46 -5.79
CA ALA A 319 -15.19 -0.65 -6.73
C ALA A 319 -15.17 -0.19 -8.20
N HIS A 320 -15.49 1.08 -8.48
CA HIS A 320 -15.37 1.69 -9.80
C HIS A 320 -13.92 2.05 -10.15
N LEU A 321 -13.01 2.06 -9.17
CA LEU A 321 -11.58 2.23 -9.45
C LEU A 321 -11.03 1.01 -10.19
N SER A 322 -10.01 1.25 -11.02
CA SER A 322 -9.25 0.16 -11.62
C SER A 322 -8.61 -0.71 -10.52
N ALA A 323 -8.27 -1.96 -10.84
CA ALA A 323 -7.59 -2.83 -9.88
C ALA A 323 -6.27 -2.21 -9.36
N GLY A 324 -5.52 -1.52 -10.22
CA GLY A 324 -4.29 -0.82 -9.85
C GLY A 324 -4.54 0.33 -8.87
N ASP A 325 -5.60 1.08 -9.09
CA ASP A 325 -6.00 2.19 -8.22
C ASP A 325 -6.52 1.72 -6.86
N GLN A 326 -7.27 0.62 -6.82
CA GLN A 326 -7.68 -0.01 -5.56
C GLN A 326 -6.45 -0.43 -4.73
N VAL A 327 -5.43 -1.02 -5.38
CA VAL A 327 -4.16 -1.38 -4.74
C VAL A 327 -3.42 -0.12 -4.26
N SER A 328 -3.37 0.92 -5.08
CA SER A 328 -2.77 2.21 -4.72
C SER A 328 -3.45 2.80 -3.48
N ALA A 329 -4.78 2.83 -3.44
CA ALA A 329 -5.56 3.33 -2.31
C ALA A 329 -5.27 2.56 -1.01
N VAL A 330 -5.18 1.22 -1.08
CA VAL A 330 -4.78 0.38 0.07
C VAL A 330 -3.36 0.70 0.54
N ASN A 331 -2.41 0.85 -0.40
CA ASN A 331 -1.02 1.18 -0.07
C ASN A 331 -0.90 2.59 0.55
N THR A 332 -1.62 3.57 0.02
CA THR A 332 -1.70 4.93 0.59
C THR A 332 -2.30 4.90 1.99
N ALA A 333 -3.41 4.18 2.20
CA ALA A 333 -3.99 4.03 3.53
C ALA A 333 -3.00 3.39 4.52
N ARG A 334 -2.25 2.36 4.09
CA ARG A 334 -1.22 1.72 4.93
C ARG A 334 -0.13 2.71 5.32
N GLY A 335 0.36 3.50 4.36
CA GLY A 335 1.36 4.55 4.62
C GLY A 335 0.85 5.59 5.60
N LEU A 336 -0.40 6.05 5.46
CA LEU A 336 -1.01 7.02 6.37
C LEU A 336 -1.16 6.48 7.80
N VAL A 337 -1.56 5.22 7.97
CA VAL A 337 -1.62 4.57 9.27
C VAL A 337 -0.23 4.45 9.88
N PHE A 338 0.76 3.99 9.11
CA PHE A 338 2.14 3.87 9.58
C PHE A 338 2.70 5.21 10.05
N GLU A 339 2.55 6.27 9.27
CA GLU A 339 3.00 7.62 9.65
C GLU A 339 2.28 8.12 10.90
N ALA A 340 0.96 7.89 11.02
CA ALA A 340 0.23 8.25 12.24
C ALA A 340 0.75 7.51 13.48
N CYS A 341 1.00 6.20 13.35
CA CYS A 341 1.60 5.41 14.43
C CYS A 341 3.00 5.89 14.79
N LYS A 342 3.81 6.26 13.80
CA LYS A 342 5.14 6.82 14.01
C LYS A 342 5.07 8.12 14.81
N MET A 343 4.21 9.05 14.40
CA MET A 343 4.00 10.31 15.10
C MET A 343 3.57 10.07 16.55
N ASP A 344 2.59 9.18 16.80
CA ASP A 344 2.17 8.84 18.16
C ASP A 344 3.32 8.21 18.97
N ALA A 345 4.10 7.32 18.37
CA ALA A 345 5.24 6.67 19.02
C ALA A 345 6.41 7.62 19.33
N GLU A 346 6.54 8.70 18.59
CA GLU A 346 7.56 9.75 18.78
C GLU A 346 7.05 10.88 19.70
N GLY A 347 5.80 10.81 20.15
CA GLY A 347 5.16 11.85 20.95
C GLY A 347 4.84 13.11 20.13
N GLU A 348 4.87 13.00 18.80
CA GLU A 348 4.49 14.07 17.88
C GLU A 348 2.97 14.21 17.80
N MET A 349 2.54 15.41 17.40
CA MET A 349 1.13 15.74 17.26
C MET A 349 0.53 15.07 16.02
N LEU A 350 -0.42 14.16 16.19
CA LEU A 350 -1.15 13.54 15.07
C LEU A 350 -1.78 14.61 14.17
N LEU A 351 -1.85 14.31 12.88
CA LEU A 351 -2.53 15.17 11.91
C LEU A 351 -3.98 15.46 12.33
N ASP A 352 -4.52 16.56 11.84
CA ASP A 352 -5.95 16.83 12.00
C ASP A 352 -6.77 15.71 11.34
N SER A 353 -7.79 15.21 12.05
CA SER A 353 -8.62 14.10 11.58
C SER A 353 -9.31 14.41 10.25
N ARG A 354 -9.66 15.67 9.98
CA ARG A 354 -10.26 16.11 8.71
C ARG A 354 -9.25 16.08 7.57
N ILE A 355 -8.00 16.46 7.83
CA ILE A 355 -6.90 16.33 6.86
C ILE A 355 -6.67 14.85 6.56
N MET A 356 -6.69 14.00 7.58
CA MET A 356 -6.52 12.56 7.40
C MET A 356 -7.65 11.94 6.56
N VAL A 357 -8.90 12.32 6.83
CA VAL A 357 -10.07 11.94 6.01
C VAL A 357 -9.95 12.45 4.58
N ALA A 358 -9.46 13.68 4.39
CA ALA A 358 -9.24 14.24 3.06
C ALA A 358 -8.17 13.44 2.30
N LYS A 359 -7.06 13.04 2.95
CA LYS A 359 -6.02 12.21 2.34
C LYS A 359 -6.53 10.81 1.96
N LEU A 360 -7.27 10.15 2.86
CA LEU A 360 -7.92 8.87 2.60
C LEU A 360 -8.93 8.97 1.45
N SER A 361 -9.76 10.01 1.47
CA SER A 361 -10.73 10.28 0.40
C SER A 361 -10.07 10.58 -0.94
N THR A 362 -8.92 11.26 -0.94
CA THR A 362 -8.15 11.57 -2.15
C THR A 362 -7.51 10.30 -2.71
N ALA A 363 -7.06 9.37 -1.86
CA ALA A 363 -6.57 8.08 -2.33
C ALA A 363 -7.64 7.30 -3.13
N VAL A 364 -8.92 7.48 -2.77
CA VAL A 364 -10.06 6.87 -3.47
C VAL A 364 -10.56 7.75 -4.64
N ARG A 365 -10.39 9.08 -4.60
CA ARG A 365 -10.91 10.01 -5.63
C ARG A 365 -9.90 10.38 -6.71
N GLY A 366 -8.63 10.55 -6.39
CA GLY A 366 -7.57 10.92 -7.34
C GLY A 366 -7.44 9.91 -8.47
N ALA A 367 -7.62 8.63 -8.15
CA ALA A 367 -7.71 7.55 -9.12
C ALA A 367 -8.92 7.63 -10.09
N CYS A 368 -9.98 8.35 -9.72
CA CYS A 368 -11.19 8.45 -10.52
C CYS A 368 -11.07 9.54 -11.60
N PHE A 369 -10.22 10.56 -11.40
CA PHE A 369 -10.05 11.67 -12.36
C PHE A 369 -8.96 11.42 -13.40
N ASP A 370 -8.01 10.52 -13.15
CA ASP A 370 -6.98 10.15 -14.12
C ASP A 370 -7.50 9.19 -15.21
N ALA A 371 -8.66 8.56 -15.01
CA ALA A 371 -9.27 7.63 -15.97
C ALA A 371 -10.02 8.32 -17.13
N GLU A 372 -10.28 9.63 -17.06
CA GLU A 372 -10.96 10.40 -18.12
C GLU A 372 -10.04 11.40 -18.86
N GLY A 373 -8.76 11.51 -18.50
CA GLY A 373 -7.82 12.47 -19.08
C GLY A 373 -6.47 11.85 -19.41
N ASN A 374 -6.32 11.38 -20.64
CA ASN A 374 -5.10 10.75 -21.14
C ASN A 374 -3.87 11.69 -21.10
N ALA A 375 -2.70 11.14 -20.76
CA ALA A 375 -1.36 11.52 -21.19
C ALA A 375 -1.04 13.02 -21.42
N SER A 376 -0.35 13.65 -20.46
CA SER A 376 0.89 14.43 -20.65
C SER A 376 1.06 15.52 -19.59
N GLN A 377 2.30 15.65 -19.11
CA GLN A 377 2.93 16.85 -18.57
C GLN A 377 2.40 17.44 -17.25
N THR A 378 3.28 17.36 -16.26
CA THR A 378 3.43 18.25 -15.10
C THR A 378 3.08 19.71 -15.39
N HIS A 379 2.27 20.36 -14.55
CA HIS A 379 2.57 21.71 -14.03
C HIS A 379 1.69 22.05 -12.81
N HIS A 380 2.38 22.58 -11.81
CA HIS A 380 1.91 23.31 -10.63
C HIS A 380 0.87 24.38 -11.01
N LEU A 381 -0.40 24.32 -10.53
CA LEU A 381 -1.32 25.47 -10.61
C LEU A 381 -2.33 25.57 -9.46
N ASP A 382 -2.51 26.82 -9.04
CA ASP A 382 -3.22 27.34 -7.87
C ASP A 382 -4.75 27.21 -7.89
N ALA A 383 -5.32 27.19 -6.68
CA ALA A 383 -6.72 26.97 -6.33
C ALA A 383 -7.74 28.02 -6.85
N HIS A 384 -7.35 28.98 -7.68
CA HIS A 384 -8.22 30.05 -8.14
C HIS A 384 -8.92 29.81 -9.50
N SER A 385 -8.58 28.76 -10.25
CA SER A 385 -9.20 28.48 -11.57
C SER A 385 -10.47 27.60 -11.53
N LEU A 386 -10.91 27.10 -10.37
CA LEU A 386 -12.03 26.15 -10.28
C LEU A 386 -13.43 26.79 -10.25
N SER A 387 -13.56 28.12 -10.24
CA SER A 387 -14.87 28.79 -10.11
C SER A 387 -15.61 29.02 -11.44
N HIS A 388 -15.01 28.74 -12.60
CA HIS A 388 -15.63 29.05 -13.90
C HIS A 388 -16.10 27.86 -14.75
N SER A 389 -15.79 26.61 -14.38
CA SER A 389 -16.13 25.44 -15.21
C SER A 389 -17.49 24.77 -14.91
N ALA A 390 -18.25 25.27 -13.94
CA ALA A 390 -19.47 24.61 -13.45
C ALA A 390 -20.76 24.95 -14.22
N ARG A 391 -20.69 25.51 -15.43
CA ARG A 391 -21.88 25.82 -16.23
C ARG A 391 -21.78 25.19 -17.62
N HIS A 392 -22.52 24.09 -17.78
CA HIS A 392 -22.82 23.35 -19.02
C HIS A 392 -21.79 22.30 -19.47
N ALA A 393 -21.75 21.17 -18.77
CA ALA A 393 -21.29 19.93 -19.37
C ALA A 393 -22.33 19.49 -20.44
N ARG A 394 -21.97 19.59 -21.72
CA ARG A 394 -22.76 19.09 -22.85
C ARG A 394 -22.41 17.63 -23.12
N ILE A 395 -23.40 16.82 -23.46
CA ILE A 395 -23.20 15.42 -23.84
C ILE A 395 -22.54 15.36 -25.23
N SER A 396 -21.56 14.46 -25.43
CA SER A 396 -20.92 14.35 -26.75
C SER A 396 -21.87 13.70 -27.77
N PRO A 397 -21.82 14.08 -29.06
CA PRO A 397 -22.67 13.49 -30.10
C PRO A 397 -22.56 11.96 -30.20
N HIS A 398 -21.33 11.45 -30.12
CA HIS A 398 -21.05 10.01 -30.18
C HIS A 398 -21.66 9.27 -28.97
N TYR A 399 -21.64 9.87 -27.78
CA TYR A 399 -22.22 9.25 -26.59
C TYR A 399 -23.76 9.25 -26.65
N ALA A 400 -24.37 10.35 -27.12
CA ALA A 400 -25.81 10.45 -27.32
C ALA A 400 -26.32 9.39 -28.32
N GLU A 401 -25.61 9.20 -29.42
CA GLU A 401 -25.96 8.22 -30.44
C GLU A 401 -25.80 6.78 -29.93
N ARG A 402 -24.65 6.47 -29.30
CA ARG A 402 -24.33 5.11 -28.86
C ARG A 402 -25.21 4.59 -27.73
N TYR A 403 -25.58 5.45 -26.78
CA TYR A 403 -26.25 5.01 -25.54
C TYR A 403 -27.72 5.38 -25.48
N TYR A 404 -28.15 6.43 -26.19
CA TYR A 404 -29.52 6.92 -26.14
C TYR A 404 -30.22 6.86 -27.49
N GLY A 405 -29.54 6.41 -28.56
CA GLY A 405 -30.11 6.30 -29.90
C GLY A 405 -30.66 7.61 -30.44
N THR A 406 -30.13 8.74 -29.97
CA THR A 406 -30.61 10.10 -30.28
C THR A 406 -29.44 11.05 -30.50
N THR A 407 -29.70 12.27 -30.95
CA THR A 407 -28.66 13.28 -31.09
C THR A 407 -28.42 13.99 -29.75
N ALA A 408 -27.20 14.47 -29.50
CA ALA A 408 -26.87 15.24 -28.29
C ALA A 408 -27.84 16.42 -28.09
N GLN A 409 -28.20 17.10 -29.17
CA GLN A 409 -29.11 18.25 -29.15
C GLN A 409 -30.55 17.87 -28.78
N ARG A 410 -31.05 16.72 -29.27
CA ARG A 410 -32.38 16.21 -28.93
C ARG A 410 -32.43 15.69 -27.49
N TRP A 411 -31.37 15.00 -27.05
CA TRP A 411 -31.21 14.56 -25.66
C TRP A 411 -31.20 15.74 -24.68
N GLU A 412 -30.48 16.82 -25.00
CA GLU A 412 -30.44 18.03 -24.16
C GLU A 412 -31.81 18.74 -24.12
N ALA A 413 -32.54 18.77 -25.24
CA ALA A 413 -33.89 19.34 -25.29
C ALA A 413 -34.90 18.52 -24.46
N GLU A 414 -34.86 17.19 -24.53
CA GLU A 414 -35.71 16.28 -23.75
C GLU A 414 -35.40 16.37 -22.25
N ARG A 415 -34.12 16.51 -21.88
CA ARG A 415 -33.69 16.71 -20.50
C ARG A 415 -34.13 18.07 -19.93
N GLY A 416 -34.13 19.12 -20.76
CA GLY A 416 -34.61 20.46 -20.37
C GLY A 416 -36.13 20.54 -20.22
N GLY A 417 -36.88 19.75 -21.00
CA GLY A 417 -38.35 19.67 -20.94
C GLY A 417 -38.90 18.85 -19.77
N ALA A 418 -38.11 17.97 -19.16
CA ALA A 418 -38.51 17.19 -17.98
C ALA A 418 -38.46 17.96 -16.65
N ALA A 419 -38.03 19.23 -16.69
CA ALA A 419 -37.91 20.11 -15.52
C ALA A 419 -38.85 21.35 -15.58
N ALA A 420 -39.87 21.31 -16.44
CA ALA A 420 -40.91 22.34 -16.54
C ALA A 420 -42.26 21.83 -16.03
#